data_AF-A0AB37KSL1-F1
#
_entry.id   AF-A0AB37KSL1-F1
#
_cell.length_a   1.000
_cell.length_b   1.000
_cell.length_c   1.000
_cell.angle_alpha   90.00
_cell.angle_beta   90.00
_cell.angle_gamma   90.00
#
_symmetry.space_group_name_H-M   'P 1'
#
loop_
_entity.id
_entity.type
_entity.pdbx_description
1 polymer ?
#
loop_
_entity_poly.entity_id
_entity_poly.type
_entity_poly.pdbx_seq_one_letter_code
_entity_poly.pdbx_strand_id
1 'polypeptide(L)'
;MLNKVQKAAFDLIQSDARFIYTLVDMQNNAKNINSNYVMMSIPYIGIFADGAEQWCKKIGLNAPRFNDEEKEYYVKLRQAHKLFEMSYEEYETLLLDKFHESDEYFYNIRSLLEKIIGYYNVGTDYCNGAVCGNTILGAMYMPFNTLEDEKIGPKIRDLSIVTGKLAAYFLDTNLEPFSYDDRNNIVKYRDYHFFRNSPIKLKNNLGFVLFCILCNINYIIEFLDKYFVEEIPQKFKYAYLQYYYICDFIEELNSANKTNYHIDKTLKNRSLRNCFAHYGLGQFLEEIEINEKDVLKGLTEKAFNMDYFSCKNLLYKYLVDLKSQIEETIF
;
A
#
# COMPACT_ATOMS: atom_id res chain seq x y z
N MET A 1 11.06 18.95 24.82
CA MET A 1 11.19 19.84 23.65
C MET A 1 11.84 19.03 22.54
N LEU A 2 11.24 18.95 21.36
CA LEU A 2 11.80 18.17 20.24
C LEU A 2 12.98 18.93 19.59
N ASN A 3 14.07 18.25 19.26
CA ASN A 3 15.16 18.80 18.45
C ASN A 3 14.74 18.93 16.97
N LYS A 4 15.60 19.48 16.10
CA LYS A 4 15.21 19.79 14.71
C LYS A 4 14.84 18.51 13.93
N VAL A 5 15.63 17.45 14.06
CA VAL A 5 15.33 16.12 13.46
C VAL A 5 14.02 15.55 13.97
N GLN A 6 13.78 15.63 15.28
CA GLN A 6 12.56 15.11 15.89
C GLN A 6 11.32 15.89 15.45
N LYS A 7 11.42 17.21 15.23
CA LYS A 7 10.34 18.03 14.65
C LYS A 7 10.05 17.60 13.22
N ALA A 8 11.08 17.47 12.38
CA ALA A 8 10.91 17.00 11.00
C ALA A 8 10.29 15.59 10.94
N ALA A 9 10.67 14.68 11.85
CA ALA A 9 10.03 13.37 11.97
C ALA A 9 8.57 13.47 12.43
N PHE A 10 8.28 14.34 13.39
CA PHE A 10 6.91 14.60 13.86
C PHE A 10 6.02 15.09 12.71
N ASP A 11 6.49 16.02 11.89
CA ASP A 11 5.75 16.55 10.73
C ASP A 11 5.42 15.44 9.72
N LEU A 12 6.36 14.53 9.44
CA LEU A 12 6.13 13.39 8.55
C LEU A 12 5.11 12.40 9.14
N ILE A 13 5.17 12.13 10.45
CA ILE A 13 4.19 11.26 11.13
C ILE A 13 2.81 11.93 11.15
N GLN A 14 2.75 13.24 11.38
CA GLN A 14 1.51 14.02 11.33
C GLN A 14 0.90 14.01 9.93
N SER A 15 1.72 14.10 8.89
CA SER A 15 1.28 13.94 7.50
C SER A 15 0.68 12.54 7.26
N ASP A 16 1.32 11.48 7.76
CA ASP A 16 0.78 10.11 7.66
C ASP A 16 -0.53 9.95 8.45
N ALA A 17 -0.67 10.59 9.61
CA ALA A 17 -1.92 10.64 10.37
C ALA A 17 -3.04 11.32 9.56
N ARG A 18 -2.74 12.48 8.93
CA ARG A 18 -3.70 13.21 8.09
C ARG A 18 -4.09 12.39 6.87
N PHE A 19 -3.15 11.65 6.27
CA PHE A 19 -3.43 10.75 5.16
C PHE A 19 -4.41 9.64 5.56
N ILE A 20 -4.20 8.98 6.71
CA ILE A 20 -5.11 7.94 7.20
C ILE A 20 -6.49 8.51 7.48
N TYR A 21 -6.55 9.68 8.11
CA TYR A 21 -7.81 10.38 8.32
C TYR A 21 -8.50 10.70 6.99
N THR A 22 -7.75 11.11 5.96
CA THR A 22 -8.28 11.39 4.62
C THR A 22 -8.87 10.13 3.98
N LEU A 23 -8.23 8.97 4.12
CA LEU A 23 -8.80 7.71 3.62
C LEU A 23 -10.16 7.40 4.26
N VAL A 24 -10.31 7.67 5.56
CA VAL A 24 -11.58 7.50 6.30
C VAL A 24 -12.60 8.54 5.86
N ASP A 25 -12.20 9.80 5.67
CA ASP A 25 -13.08 10.84 5.16
C ASP A 25 -13.63 10.47 3.77
N MET A 26 -12.74 10.07 2.85
CA MET A 26 -13.11 9.58 1.52
C MET A 26 -14.11 8.42 1.60
N GLN A 27 -13.87 7.43 2.47
CA GLN A 27 -14.77 6.27 2.62
C GLN A 27 -16.20 6.66 3.02
N ASN A 28 -16.35 7.75 3.77
CA ASN A 28 -17.65 8.22 4.28
C ASN A 28 -18.30 9.28 3.39
N ASN A 29 -17.51 10.09 2.69
CA ASN A 29 -17.97 11.32 2.04
C ASN A 29 -17.80 11.33 0.52
N ALA A 30 -16.87 10.55 -0.05
CA ALA A 30 -16.64 10.48 -1.49
C ALA A 30 -17.81 9.75 -2.18
N LYS A 31 -18.32 10.34 -3.25
CA LYS A 31 -19.50 9.82 -3.98
C LYS A 31 -19.11 8.95 -5.16
N ASN A 32 -17.91 9.13 -5.70
CA ASN A 32 -17.44 8.41 -6.88
C ASN A 32 -16.50 7.26 -6.54
N ILE A 33 -16.49 6.82 -5.28
CA ILE A 33 -15.80 5.62 -4.82
C ILE A 33 -16.81 4.55 -4.44
N ASN A 34 -16.82 3.45 -5.19
CA ASN A 34 -17.54 2.23 -4.88
C ASN A 34 -16.59 1.06 -5.06
N SER A 35 -15.78 0.78 -4.02
CA SER A 35 -14.59 -0.08 -4.12
C SER A 35 -14.01 -0.37 -2.72
N ASN A 36 -13.15 -1.39 -2.62
CA ASN A 36 -12.41 -1.73 -1.40
C ASN A 36 -10.98 -1.14 -1.36
N TYR A 37 -10.76 0.03 -1.99
CA TYR A 37 -9.44 0.66 -2.14
C TYR A 37 -8.63 0.77 -0.84
N VAL A 38 -9.28 0.97 0.32
CA VAL A 38 -8.62 1.07 1.62
C VAL A 38 -7.78 -0.17 1.93
N MET A 39 -8.18 -1.36 1.43
CA MET A 39 -7.44 -2.61 1.63
C MET A 39 -6.01 -2.54 1.07
N MET A 40 -5.80 -1.78 -0.01
CA MET A 40 -4.46 -1.57 -0.59
C MET A 40 -3.57 -0.66 0.28
N SER A 41 -4.16 0.12 1.18
CA SER A 41 -3.43 0.96 2.14
C SER A 41 -3.16 0.28 3.49
N ILE A 42 -3.70 -0.92 3.74
CA ILE A 42 -3.54 -1.65 5.00
C ILE A 42 -2.06 -1.84 5.41
N PRO A 43 -1.14 -2.25 4.51
CA PRO A 43 0.28 -2.38 4.87
C PRO A 43 0.90 -1.08 5.40
N TYR A 44 0.48 0.06 4.84
CA TYR A 44 0.97 1.38 5.21
C TYR A 44 0.31 1.94 6.46
N ILE A 45 -0.96 1.62 6.69
CA ILE A 45 -1.60 1.83 7.99
C ILE A 45 -0.81 1.08 9.07
N GLY A 46 -0.36 -0.15 8.78
CA GLY A 46 0.56 -0.92 9.61
C GLY A 46 1.89 -0.20 9.86
N ILE A 47 2.54 0.32 8.82
CA ILE A 47 3.77 1.14 8.94
C ILE A 47 3.54 2.35 9.85
N PHE A 48 2.44 3.07 9.66
CA PHE A 48 2.13 4.24 10.47
C PHE A 48 1.91 3.86 11.92
N ALA A 49 0.99 2.94 12.21
CA ALA A 49 0.58 2.62 13.57
C ALA A 49 1.77 2.10 14.39
N ASP A 50 2.48 1.10 13.87
CA ASP A 50 3.65 0.53 14.53
C ASP A 50 4.81 1.53 14.62
N GLY A 51 5.10 2.25 13.53
CA GLY A 51 6.19 3.22 13.51
C GLY A 51 5.96 4.40 14.46
N ALA A 52 4.74 4.93 14.50
CA ALA A 52 4.39 6.10 15.30
C ALA A 52 4.37 5.76 16.80
N GLU A 53 3.81 4.61 17.18
CA GLU A 53 3.84 4.11 18.56
C GLU A 53 5.29 3.94 19.05
N GLN A 54 6.12 3.22 18.28
CA GLN A 54 7.52 2.97 18.62
C GLN A 54 8.33 4.26 18.69
N TRP A 55 8.13 5.18 17.75
CA TRP A 55 8.80 6.48 17.74
C TRP A 55 8.43 7.28 18.98
N CYS A 56 7.14 7.43 19.30
CA CYS A 56 6.67 8.08 20.52
C CYS A 56 7.24 7.44 21.78
N LYS A 57 7.40 6.10 21.81
CA LYS A 57 8.04 5.39 22.94
C LYS A 57 9.48 5.80 23.11
N LYS A 58 10.24 5.79 22.01
CA LYS A 58 11.67 6.09 21.99
C LYS A 58 11.98 7.49 22.48
N ILE A 59 11.13 8.47 22.17
CA ILE A 59 11.36 9.88 22.54
C ILE A 59 10.57 10.33 23.78
N GLY A 60 9.83 9.43 24.43
CA GLY A 60 9.14 9.72 25.70
C GLY A 60 7.85 10.54 25.56
N LEU A 61 7.15 10.47 24.43
CA LEU A 61 5.83 11.09 24.27
C LEU A 61 4.72 10.23 24.88
N ASN A 62 3.72 10.88 25.46
CA ASN A 62 2.55 10.20 26.04
C ASN A 62 1.44 9.95 24.99
N ALA A 63 1.81 9.26 23.90
CA ALA A 63 0.89 8.83 22.87
C ALA A 63 0.15 7.53 23.27
N PRO A 64 -0.99 7.20 22.64
CA PRO A 64 -1.64 5.90 22.77
C PRO A 64 -0.65 4.74 22.61
N ARG A 65 -0.86 3.68 23.39
CA ARG A 65 0.01 2.50 23.46
C ARG A 65 -0.74 1.25 23.06
N PHE A 66 -0.06 0.36 22.37
CA PHE A 66 -0.59 -0.95 22.06
C PHE A 66 -0.66 -1.82 23.31
N ASN A 67 -1.76 -2.56 23.43
CA ASN A 67 -1.76 -3.81 24.17
C ASN A 67 -1.05 -4.92 23.38
N ASP A 68 -0.93 -6.13 23.94
CA ASP A 68 -0.20 -7.22 23.30
C ASP A 68 -0.83 -7.69 21.98
N GLU A 69 -2.17 -7.72 21.90
CA GLU A 69 -2.90 -8.15 20.70
C GLU A 69 -2.78 -7.11 19.57
N GLU A 70 -2.95 -5.82 19.90
CA GLU A 70 -2.75 -4.71 18.97
C GLU A 70 -1.31 -4.72 18.42
N LYS A 71 -0.32 -4.95 19.30
CA LYS A 71 1.08 -5.03 18.90
C LYS A 71 1.31 -6.20 17.93
N GLU A 72 0.81 -7.39 18.22
CA GLU A 72 0.93 -8.53 17.32
C GLU A 72 0.28 -8.24 15.96
N TYR A 73 -0.92 -7.65 15.98
CA TYR A 73 -1.66 -7.28 14.77
C TYR A 73 -0.88 -6.30 13.89
N TYR A 74 -0.42 -5.17 14.44
CA TYR A 74 0.27 -4.14 13.65
C TYR A 74 1.67 -4.54 13.23
N VAL A 75 2.38 -5.38 13.99
CA VAL A 75 3.66 -5.95 13.55
C VAL A 75 3.45 -6.79 12.28
N LYS A 76 2.40 -7.61 12.22
CA LYS A 76 2.08 -8.43 11.04
C LYS A 76 1.61 -7.57 9.87
N LEU A 77 0.68 -6.64 10.09
CA LEU A 77 0.24 -5.70 9.05
C LEU A 77 1.39 -4.92 8.44
N ARG A 78 2.30 -4.44 9.29
CA ARG A 78 3.50 -3.77 8.83
C ARG A 78 4.31 -4.69 7.93
N GLN A 79 4.55 -5.96 8.26
CA GLN A 79 5.36 -6.81 7.36
C GLN A 79 4.76 -6.99 5.96
N ALA A 80 3.45 -6.82 5.81
CA ALA A 80 2.79 -6.91 4.50
C ALA A 80 3.28 -5.87 3.47
N HIS A 81 3.95 -4.78 3.87
CA HIS A 81 4.54 -3.84 2.88
C HIS A 81 5.75 -4.44 2.15
N LYS A 82 6.23 -5.59 2.61
CA LYS A 82 7.41 -6.28 2.11
C LYS A 82 7.06 -7.59 1.39
N LEU A 83 5.85 -7.74 0.86
CA LEU A 83 5.50 -8.96 0.12
C LEU A 83 6.49 -9.26 -1.02
N PHE A 84 7.00 -8.22 -1.70
CA PHE A 84 8.02 -8.38 -2.74
C PHE A 84 9.45 -8.56 -2.19
N GLU A 85 9.65 -8.64 -0.86
CA GLU A 85 10.91 -9.12 -0.24
C GLU A 85 10.94 -10.66 -0.15
N MET A 86 9.77 -11.32 -0.24
CA MET A 86 9.68 -12.77 -0.37
C MET A 86 10.31 -13.20 -1.69
N SER A 87 10.81 -14.44 -1.74
CA SER A 87 11.20 -15.00 -3.02
C SER A 87 10.00 -15.10 -3.97
N TYR A 88 10.25 -15.14 -5.27
CA TYR A 88 9.17 -15.30 -6.25
C TYR A 88 8.31 -16.54 -5.97
N GLU A 89 8.93 -17.67 -5.62
CA GLU A 89 8.24 -18.94 -5.32
C GLU A 89 7.35 -18.83 -4.08
N GLU A 90 7.85 -18.23 -3.00
CA GLU A 90 7.07 -18.02 -1.77
C GLU A 90 5.88 -17.07 -2.02
N TYR A 91 6.10 -16.01 -2.79
CA TYR A 91 5.03 -15.07 -3.14
C TYR A 91 3.96 -15.73 -4.02
N GLU A 92 4.36 -16.46 -5.07
CA GLU A 92 3.44 -17.16 -5.96
C GLU A 92 2.62 -18.18 -5.16
N THR A 93 3.27 -18.95 -4.28
CA THR A 93 2.60 -19.92 -3.41
C THR A 93 1.56 -19.24 -2.53
N LEU A 94 1.94 -18.19 -1.79
CA LEU A 94 1.01 -17.45 -0.93
C LEU A 94 -0.16 -16.85 -1.73
N LEU A 95 0.11 -16.29 -2.91
CA LEU A 95 -0.92 -15.70 -3.77
C LEU A 95 -1.93 -16.77 -4.22
N LEU A 96 -1.44 -17.93 -4.67
CA LEU A 96 -2.27 -19.02 -5.15
C LEU A 96 -3.04 -19.71 -4.02
N ASP A 97 -2.45 -19.84 -2.83
CA ASP A 97 -3.14 -20.35 -1.65
C ASP A 97 -4.33 -19.44 -1.30
N LYS A 98 -4.14 -18.12 -1.27
CA LYS A 98 -5.24 -17.16 -1.04
C LYS A 98 -6.28 -17.15 -2.15
N PHE A 99 -5.85 -17.35 -3.40
CA PHE A 99 -6.78 -17.51 -4.51
C PHE A 99 -7.64 -18.78 -4.35
N HIS A 100 -7.03 -19.93 -4.03
CA HIS A 100 -7.75 -21.18 -3.83
C HIS A 100 -8.69 -21.15 -2.63
N GLU A 101 -8.26 -20.55 -1.50
CA GLU A 101 -9.13 -20.32 -0.33
C GLU A 101 -10.39 -19.53 -0.72
N SER A 102 -10.22 -18.44 -1.49
CA SER A 102 -11.34 -17.63 -1.99
C SER A 102 -12.23 -18.41 -2.96
N ASP A 103 -11.63 -19.10 -3.93
CA ASP A 103 -12.38 -19.86 -4.94
C ASP A 103 -13.19 -20.98 -4.30
N GLU A 104 -12.61 -21.77 -3.39
CA GLU A 104 -13.29 -22.85 -2.68
C GLU A 104 -14.45 -22.32 -1.82
N TYR A 105 -14.21 -21.24 -1.06
CA TYR A 105 -15.23 -20.64 -0.22
C TYR A 105 -16.46 -20.23 -1.03
N PHE A 106 -16.27 -19.39 -2.05
CA PHE A 106 -17.38 -18.89 -2.85
C PHE A 106 -17.99 -19.96 -3.76
N TYR A 107 -17.20 -20.94 -4.19
CA TYR A 107 -17.73 -22.14 -4.83
C TYR A 107 -18.75 -22.78 -3.88
N ASN A 108 -18.39 -23.07 -2.64
CA ASN A 108 -19.25 -23.82 -1.72
C ASN A 108 -20.56 -23.10 -1.35
N ILE A 109 -20.58 -21.76 -1.30
CA ILE A 109 -21.77 -21.00 -0.93
C ILE A 109 -22.62 -20.50 -2.12
N ARG A 110 -22.21 -20.80 -3.37
CA ARG A 110 -22.88 -20.29 -4.56
C ARG A 110 -24.33 -20.77 -4.72
N SER A 111 -25.19 -19.85 -5.14
CA SER A 111 -26.59 -20.10 -5.48
C SER A 111 -26.76 -20.93 -6.76
N LEU A 112 -27.99 -21.39 -7.02
CA LEU A 112 -28.32 -22.12 -8.26
C LEU A 112 -28.06 -21.31 -9.53
N LEU A 113 -28.28 -19.99 -9.49
CA LEU A 113 -28.02 -19.12 -10.64
C LEU A 113 -26.51 -18.99 -10.88
N GLU A 114 -25.73 -18.80 -9.83
CA GLU A 114 -24.25 -18.67 -9.91
C GLU A 114 -23.57 -19.96 -10.40
N LYS A 115 -24.20 -21.14 -10.20
CA LYS A 115 -23.74 -22.38 -10.84
C LYS A 115 -23.78 -22.32 -12.38
N ILE A 116 -24.65 -21.48 -12.94
CA ILE A 116 -24.84 -21.34 -14.39
C ILE A 116 -24.01 -20.18 -14.94
N ILE A 117 -24.06 -19.01 -14.28
CA ILE A 117 -23.48 -17.76 -14.79
C ILE A 117 -22.06 -17.47 -14.28
N GLY A 118 -21.59 -18.21 -13.26
CA GLY A 118 -20.35 -17.94 -12.54
C GLY A 118 -20.61 -17.36 -11.15
N TYR A 119 -19.70 -17.61 -10.22
CA TYR A 119 -19.72 -17.10 -8.84
C TYR A 119 -18.54 -16.15 -8.60
N TYR A 120 -18.64 -15.35 -7.54
CA TYR A 120 -17.61 -14.40 -7.14
C TYR A 120 -16.34 -15.12 -6.69
N ASN A 121 -15.13 -14.71 -7.12
CA ASN A 121 -13.91 -15.26 -6.50
C ASN A 121 -12.73 -14.27 -6.43
N VAL A 122 -12.65 -13.31 -7.35
CA VAL A 122 -11.65 -12.23 -7.32
C VAL A 122 -12.32 -10.91 -7.64
N GLY A 123 -12.66 -10.17 -6.57
CA GLY A 123 -13.06 -8.78 -6.68
C GLY A 123 -11.85 -7.93 -7.08
N THR A 124 -11.99 -7.10 -8.11
CA THR A 124 -10.93 -6.22 -8.63
C THR A 124 -11.38 -4.77 -8.56
N ASP A 125 -10.55 -3.92 -7.96
CA ASP A 125 -10.76 -2.48 -7.91
C ASP A 125 -10.17 -1.80 -9.17
N TYR A 126 -10.86 -0.77 -9.64
CA TYR A 126 -10.51 0.04 -10.79
C TYR A 126 -10.51 1.51 -10.41
N CYS A 127 -9.40 2.21 -10.61
CA CYS A 127 -9.36 3.67 -10.58
C CYS A 127 -9.23 4.18 -12.01
N ASN A 128 -10.19 4.97 -12.49
CA ASN A 128 -10.18 5.55 -13.84
C ASN A 128 -9.98 4.52 -14.97
N GLY A 129 -10.46 3.29 -14.78
CA GLY A 129 -10.34 2.18 -15.73
C GLY A 129 -9.06 1.34 -15.60
N ALA A 130 -8.09 1.74 -14.77
CA ALA A 130 -6.90 0.96 -14.47
C ALA A 130 -7.13 0.05 -13.25
N VAL A 131 -6.69 -1.22 -13.33
CA VAL A 131 -6.77 -2.16 -12.20
C VAL A 131 -5.87 -1.68 -11.06
N CYS A 132 -6.41 -1.50 -9.85
CA CYS A 132 -5.73 -0.85 -8.72
C CYS A 132 -5.73 -1.67 -7.42
N GLY A 133 -6.33 -2.86 -7.44
CA GLY A 133 -6.43 -3.69 -6.25
C GLY A 133 -7.22 -4.95 -6.55
N ASN A 134 -7.08 -5.95 -5.71
CA ASN A 134 -7.98 -7.10 -5.75
C ASN A 134 -8.11 -7.75 -4.36
N THR A 135 -9.16 -8.55 -4.18
CA THR A 135 -9.47 -9.20 -2.90
C THR A 135 -8.41 -10.19 -2.45
N ILE A 136 -7.67 -10.80 -3.37
CA ILE A 136 -6.59 -11.75 -3.03
C ILE A 136 -5.38 -10.99 -2.45
N LEU A 137 -4.99 -9.87 -3.05
CA LEU A 137 -4.00 -8.96 -2.45
C LEU A 137 -4.44 -8.48 -1.06
N GLY A 138 -5.71 -8.08 -0.94
CA GLY A 138 -6.31 -7.74 0.36
C GLY A 138 -6.15 -8.86 1.38
N ALA A 139 -6.41 -10.11 0.98
CA ALA A 139 -6.24 -11.28 1.84
C ALA A 139 -4.77 -11.54 2.21
N MET A 140 -3.82 -11.34 1.29
CA MET A 140 -2.38 -11.48 1.59
C MET A 140 -1.88 -10.43 2.60
N TYR A 141 -2.47 -9.24 2.62
CA TYR A 141 -2.10 -8.20 3.59
C TYR A 141 -2.63 -8.47 5.01
N MET A 142 -3.71 -9.24 5.12
CA MET A 142 -4.40 -9.46 6.38
C MET A 142 -3.78 -10.62 7.16
N PRO A 143 -3.57 -10.48 8.49
CA PRO A 143 -2.96 -11.50 9.32
C PRO A 143 -3.96 -12.56 9.79
N PHE A 144 -5.21 -12.48 9.32
CA PHE A 144 -6.32 -13.34 9.70
C PHE A 144 -7.03 -13.85 8.45
N ASN A 145 -7.63 -15.04 8.53
CA ASN A 145 -8.62 -15.45 7.54
C ASN A 145 -9.85 -14.54 7.64
N THR A 146 -10.27 -13.97 6.52
CA THR A 146 -11.38 -13.01 6.45
C THR A 146 -12.67 -13.59 5.90
N LEU A 147 -12.66 -14.84 5.41
CA LEU A 147 -13.80 -15.44 4.72
C LEU A 147 -14.76 -16.22 5.65
N GLU A 148 -14.24 -16.86 6.70
CA GLU A 148 -15.00 -17.86 7.46
C GLU A 148 -15.57 -17.36 8.80
N ASP A 149 -15.03 -16.27 9.37
CA ASP A 149 -15.40 -15.80 10.70
C ASP A 149 -16.18 -14.48 10.63
N GLU A 150 -17.51 -14.54 10.86
CA GLU A 150 -18.37 -13.35 10.90
C GLU A 150 -17.96 -12.33 11.98
N LYS A 151 -17.19 -12.74 12.99
CA LYS A 151 -16.67 -11.85 14.05
C LYS A 151 -15.38 -11.15 13.65
N ILE A 152 -14.79 -11.48 12.50
CA ILE A 152 -13.50 -10.91 12.10
C ILE A 152 -13.60 -9.41 11.82
N GLY A 153 -14.71 -8.93 11.25
CA GLY A 153 -14.96 -7.52 11.01
C GLY A 153 -14.95 -6.70 12.31
N PRO A 154 -15.80 -7.03 13.30
CA PRO A 154 -15.76 -6.42 14.63
C PRO A 154 -14.39 -6.49 15.30
N LYS A 155 -13.68 -7.62 15.18
CA LYS A 155 -12.33 -7.77 15.73
C LYS A 155 -11.33 -6.78 15.10
N ILE A 156 -11.30 -6.70 13.76
CA ILE A 156 -10.44 -5.76 13.03
C ILE A 156 -10.77 -4.32 13.41
N ARG A 157 -12.07 -3.98 13.52
CA ARG A 157 -12.51 -2.65 13.97
C ARG A 157 -11.92 -2.32 15.35
N ASP A 158 -12.05 -3.23 16.31
CA ASP A 158 -11.61 -2.98 17.69
C ASP A 158 -10.08 -2.84 17.77
N LEU A 159 -9.33 -3.67 17.03
CA LEU A 159 -7.87 -3.52 16.87
C LEU A 159 -7.48 -2.22 16.14
N SER A 160 -8.38 -1.68 15.30
CA SER A 160 -8.16 -0.44 14.54
C SER A 160 -8.35 0.84 15.36
N ILE A 161 -9.03 0.77 16.51
CA ILE A 161 -9.31 1.93 17.37
C ILE A 161 -8.02 2.64 17.78
N VAL A 162 -6.96 1.90 18.12
CA VAL A 162 -5.69 2.50 18.56
C VAL A 162 -5.01 3.31 17.45
N THR A 163 -5.15 2.91 16.18
CA THR A 163 -4.67 3.71 15.04
C THR A 163 -5.41 5.03 14.92
N GLY A 164 -6.73 5.01 15.10
CA GLY A 164 -7.53 6.25 15.14
C GLY A 164 -7.11 7.17 16.29
N LYS A 165 -6.85 6.61 17.47
CA LYS A 165 -6.32 7.37 18.62
C LYS A 165 -4.93 7.94 18.35
N LEU A 166 -4.04 7.19 17.71
CA LEU A 166 -2.72 7.66 17.31
C LEU A 166 -2.84 8.81 16.29
N ALA A 167 -3.67 8.66 15.27
CA ALA A 167 -3.91 9.72 14.30
C ALA A 167 -4.43 11.00 14.98
N ALA A 168 -5.43 10.88 15.85
CA ALA A 168 -5.96 12.00 16.62
C ALA A 168 -4.89 12.64 17.52
N TYR A 169 -3.97 11.86 18.10
CA TYR A 169 -2.86 12.40 18.90
C TYR A 169 -1.94 13.33 18.09
N PHE A 170 -1.67 13.01 16.82
CA PHE A 170 -0.82 13.84 15.95
C PHE A 170 -1.56 15.01 15.30
N LEU A 171 -2.86 14.86 15.03
CA LEU A 171 -3.69 15.90 14.41
C LEU A 171 -4.31 16.87 15.43
N ASP A 172 -4.30 16.50 16.71
CA ASP A 172 -4.99 17.21 17.77
C ASP A 172 -6.48 17.45 17.40
N THR A 173 -7.00 18.66 17.57
CA THR A 173 -8.39 19.02 17.25
C THR A 173 -8.59 19.42 15.78
N ASN A 174 -7.51 19.49 14.98
CA ASN A 174 -7.57 19.93 13.59
C ASN A 174 -7.71 18.75 12.63
N LEU A 175 -8.92 18.18 12.59
CA LEU A 175 -9.28 17.06 11.71
C LEU A 175 -9.69 17.57 10.33
N GLU A 176 -8.74 18.11 9.59
CA GLU A 176 -8.94 18.53 8.19
C GLU A 176 -8.32 17.50 7.25
N PRO A 177 -9.09 16.85 6.35
CA PRO A 177 -8.55 15.91 5.39
C PRO A 177 -7.66 16.64 4.37
N PHE A 178 -6.79 15.90 3.68
CA PHE A 178 -6.19 16.41 2.46
C PHE A 178 -7.26 16.58 1.39
N SER A 179 -7.07 17.56 0.50
CA SER A 179 -7.94 17.78 -0.64
C SER A 179 -7.83 16.59 -1.61
N TYR A 180 -8.96 16.04 -2.01
CA TYR A 180 -9.04 14.96 -2.99
C TYR A 180 -10.06 15.27 -4.10
N ASP A 181 -9.79 14.79 -5.31
CA ASP A 181 -10.60 15.04 -6.50
C ASP A 181 -11.59 13.90 -6.73
N ASP A 182 -12.67 13.92 -5.94
CA ASP A 182 -13.80 13.02 -6.12
C ASP A 182 -14.65 13.35 -7.36
N ARG A 183 -14.41 14.46 -8.06
CA ARG A 183 -15.27 14.88 -9.18
C ARG A 183 -14.81 14.30 -10.51
N ASN A 184 -13.50 14.30 -10.75
CA ASN A 184 -12.93 13.85 -12.03
C ASN A 184 -12.40 12.42 -11.97
N ASN A 185 -12.28 11.84 -10.77
CA ASN A 185 -11.83 10.47 -10.61
C ASN A 185 -13.00 9.56 -10.21
N ILE A 186 -12.97 8.33 -10.70
CA ILE A 186 -13.98 7.32 -10.41
C ILE A 186 -13.29 6.02 -10.00
N VAL A 187 -13.67 5.50 -8.84
CA VAL A 187 -13.21 4.21 -8.34
C VAL A 187 -14.39 3.24 -8.30
N LYS A 188 -14.26 2.11 -8.98
CA LYS A 188 -15.29 1.07 -9.10
C LYS A 188 -14.68 -0.29 -8.83
N TYR A 189 -15.49 -1.26 -8.40
CA TYR A 189 -15.07 -2.66 -8.39
C TYR A 189 -15.79 -3.46 -9.48
N ARG A 190 -15.15 -4.54 -9.90
CA ARG A 190 -15.74 -5.60 -10.71
C ARG A 190 -15.22 -6.93 -10.22
N ASP A 191 -16.11 -7.90 -10.09
CA ASP A 191 -15.70 -9.27 -9.84
C ASP A 191 -15.43 -10.00 -11.15
N TYR A 192 -14.42 -10.85 -11.09
CA TYR A 192 -14.11 -11.80 -12.14
C TYR A 192 -14.04 -13.18 -11.54
N HIS A 193 -14.74 -14.12 -12.15
CA HIS A 193 -14.53 -15.56 -11.93
C HIS A 193 -13.21 -15.98 -12.59
N PHE A 194 -12.08 -15.71 -11.93
CA PHE A 194 -10.74 -16.04 -12.42
C PHE A 194 -10.55 -17.57 -12.49
N PHE A 195 -9.94 -18.12 -13.54
CA PHE A 195 -9.41 -17.45 -14.75
C PHE A 195 -10.44 -17.29 -15.89
N ARG A 196 -11.64 -17.83 -15.73
CA ARG A 196 -12.60 -17.96 -16.84
C ARG A 196 -12.98 -16.61 -17.43
N ASN A 197 -13.40 -15.67 -16.57
CA ASN A 197 -13.94 -14.38 -16.97
C ASN A 197 -12.96 -13.23 -16.75
N SER A 198 -11.68 -13.52 -16.45
CA SER A 198 -10.68 -12.49 -16.21
C SER A 198 -10.41 -11.63 -17.45
N PRO A 199 -10.04 -10.35 -17.27
CA PRO A 199 -9.75 -9.45 -18.38
C PRO A 199 -8.36 -9.70 -19.00
N ILE A 200 -7.55 -10.60 -18.40
CA ILE A 200 -6.17 -10.85 -18.83
C ILE A 200 -6.09 -11.94 -19.92
N LYS A 201 -5.19 -11.74 -20.89
CA LYS A 201 -4.86 -12.68 -21.97
C LYS A 201 -4.12 -13.92 -21.45
N LEU A 202 -3.16 -13.72 -20.54
CA LEU A 202 -2.33 -14.78 -19.98
C LEU A 202 -3.05 -15.47 -18.81
N LYS A 203 -3.84 -16.49 -19.11
CA LYS A 203 -4.69 -17.19 -18.12
C LYS A 203 -3.96 -18.31 -17.38
N ASN A 204 -2.89 -17.95 -16.67
CA ASN A 204 -2.12 -18.86 -15.83
C ASN A 204 -1.59 -18.14 -14.57
N ASN A 205 -0.86 -18.85 -13.71
CA ASN A 205 -0.33 -18.30 -12.45
C ASN A 205 0.55 -17.07 -12.67
N LEU A 206 1.47 -17.11 -13.65
CA LEU A 206 2.30 -15.96 -14.00
C LEU A 206 1.45 -14.74 -14.37
N GLY A 207 0.43 -14.92 -15.21
CA GLY A 207 -0.49 -13.85 -15.57
C GLY A 207 -1.22 -13.27 -14.36
N PHE A 208 -1.54 -14.09 -13.36
CA PHE A 208 -2.13 -13.63 -12.11
C PHE A 208 -1.15 -12.88 -11.20
N VAL A 209 0.10 -13.34 -11.11
CA VAL A 209 1.17 -12.61 -10.40
C VAL A 209 1.38 -11.24 -11.04
N LEU A 210 1.52 -11.19 -12.36
CA LEU A 210 1.69 -9.95 -13.12
C LEU A 210 0.49 -9.01 -12.94
N PHE A 211 -0.73 -9.54 -12.95
CA PHE A 211 -1.93 -8.78 -12.64
C PHE A 211 -1.89 -8.15 -11.24
N CYS A 212 -1.45 -8.90 -10.24
CA CYS A 212 -1.32 -8.40 -8.86
C CYS A 212 -0.23 -7.33 -8.72
N ILE A 213 0.91 -7.49 -9.41
CA ILE A 213 1.94 -6.44 -9.51
C ILE A 213 1.35 -5.18 -10.12
N LEU A 214 0.63 -5.31 -11.22
CA LEU A 214 0.00 -4.19 -11.92
C LEU A 214 -1.01 -3.45 -11.03
N CYS A 215 -1.85 -4.19 -10.28
CA CYS A 215 -2.76 -3.60 -9.29
C CYS A 215 -2.00 -2.73 -8.27
N ASN A 216 -0.89 -3.22 -7.71
CA ASN A 216 -0.09 -2.46 -6.75
C ASN A 216 0.50 -1.18 -7.38
N ILE A 217 1.08 -1.28 -8.58
CA ILE A 217 1.66 -0.12 -9.29
C ILE A 217 0.59 0.93 -9.60
N ASN A 218 -0.54 0.51 -10.16
CA ASN A 218 -1.64 1.41 -10.49
C ASN A 218 -2.31 2.01 -9.26
N TYR A 219 -2.36 1.32 -8.12
CA TYR A 219 -2.84 1.95 -6.87
C TYR A 219 -2.06 3.23 -6.56
N ILE A 220 -0.75 3.22 -6.76
CA ILE A 220 0.09 4.41 -6.54
C ILE A 220 -0.16 5.46 -7.63
N ILE A 221 -0.06 5.07 -8.90
CA ILE A 221 -0.05 6.01 -10.03
C ILE A 221 -1.44 6.60 -10.29
N GLU A 222 -2.49 5.79 -10.18
CA GLU A 222 -3.85 6.13 -10.60
C GLU A 222 -4.72 6.55 -9.41
N PHE A 223 -4.55 5.93 -8.24
CA PHE A 223 -5.31 6.31 -7.05
C PHE A 223 -4.54 7.33 -6.21
N LEU A 224 -3.36 7.02 -5.67
CA LEU A 224 -2.69 7.94 -4.75
C LEU A 224 -2.25 9.26 -5.42
N ASP A 225 -1.66 9.20 -6.61
CA ASP A 225 -1.10 10.40 -7.25
C ASP A 225 -2.16 11.31 -7.89
N LYS A 226 -3.23 10.74 -8.46
CA LYS A 226 -4.29 11.50 -9.16
C LYS A 226 -5.49 11.85 -8.28
N TYR A 227 -5.84 11.00 -7.30
CA TYR A 227 -7.01 11.24 -6.45
C TYR A 227 -6.71 12.26 -5.35
N PHE A 228 -5.49 12.25 -4.78
CA PHE A 228 -5.05 13.28 -3.84
C PHE A 228 -4.56 14.50 -4.63
N VAL A 229 -5.18 15.65 -4.43
CA VAL A 229 -4.84 16.89 -5.14
C VAL A 229 -3.54 17.48 -4.62
N GLU A 230 -3.35 17.46 -3.31
CA GLU A 230 -2.16 18.00 -2.67
C GLU A 230 -0.91 17.16 -2.97
N GLU A 231 0.26 17.81 -3.07
CA GLU A 231 1.53 17.10 -3.08
C GLU A 231 1.90 16.72 -1.65
N ILE A 232 1.83 15.42 -1.37
CA ILE A 232 1.95 14.86 -0.02
C ILE A 232 3.09 13.83 0.03
N PRO A 233 3.78 13.67 1.18
CA PRO A 233 4.86 12.70 1.36
C PRO A 233 4.50 11.28 0.91
N GLN A 234 3.24 10.88 1.09
CA GLN A 234 2.75 9.53 0.82
C GLN A 234 2.85 9.15 -0.65
N LYS A 235 2.70 10.12 -1.59
CA LYS A 235 2.87 9.88 -3.03
C LYS A 235 4.26 9.32 -3.35
N PHE A 236 5.30 9.82 -2.68
CA PHE A 236 6.65 9.28 -2.83
C PHE A 236 6.89 8.06 -1.94
N LYS A 237 6.49 8.13 -0.66
CA LYS A 237 6.76 7.05 0.32
C LYS A 237 6.15 5.73 -0.13
N TYR A 238 4.94 5.73 -0.67
CA TYR A 238 4.30 4.53 -1.20
C TYR A 238 5.03 3.98 -2.44
N ALA A 239 5.27 4.87 -3.41
CA ALA A 239 5.99 4.54 -4.63
C ALA A 239 7.36 3.91 -4.31
N TYR A 240 8.10 4.52 -3.39
CA TYR A 240 9.47 4.14 -3.10
C TYR A 240 9.57 2.83 -2.33
N LEU A 241 8.71 2.60 -1.32
CA LEU A 241 8.73 1.34 -0.58
C LEU A 241 8.39 0.16 -1.50
N GLN A 242 7.38 0.30 -2.37
CA GLN A 242 7.07 -0.74 -3.36
C GLN A 242 8.21 -0.93 -4.37
N TYR A 243 8.71 0.17 -4.95
CA TYR A 243 9.82 0.18 -5.89
C TYR A 243 11.06 -0.54 -5.33
N TYR A 244 11.41 -0.29 -4.06
CA TYR A 244 12.60 -0.86 -3.46
C TYR A 244 12.58 -2.39 -3.46
N TYR A 245 11.42 -2.99 -3.13
CA TYR A 245 11.27 -4.43 -3.05
C TYR A 245 11.02 -5.07 -4.42
N ILE A 246 10.20 -4.43 -5.27
CA ILE A 246 9.89 -4.99 -6.60
C ILE A 246 11.14 -5.09 -7.50
N CYS A 247 12.15 -4.25 -7.28
CA CYS A 247 13.42 -4.31 -8.00
C CYS A 247 14.03 -5.72 -8.00
N ASP A 248 14.13 -6.38 -6.85
CA ASP A 248 14.75 -7.72 -6.76
C ASP A 248 13.75 -8.80 -7.16
N PHE A 249 12.49 -8.62 -6.77
CA PHE A 249 11.41 -9.53 -7.12
C PHE A 249 11.29 -9.77 -8.63
N ILE A 250 11.46 -8.73 -9.45
CA ILE A 250 11.40 -8.86 -10.92
C ILE A 250 12.55 -9.71 -11.48
N GLU A 251 13.74 -9.67 -10.89
CA GLU A 251 14.86 -10.52 -11.34
C GLU A 251 14.59 -12.01 -11.06
N GLU A 252 14.00 -12.32 -9.90
CA GLU A 252 13.61 -13.68 -9.54
C GLU A 252 12.45 -14.18 -10.41
N LEU A 253 11.42 -13.34 -10.61
CA LEU A 253 10.29 -13.64 -11.48
C LEU A 253 10.77 -13.93 -12.91
N ASN A 254 11.68 -13.12 -13.45
CA ASN A 254 12.29 -13.33 -14.76
C ASN A 254 13.02 -14.67 -14.85
N SER A 255 13.82 -14.98 -13.82
CA SER A 255 14.60 -16.21 -13.76
C SER A 255 13.70 -17.46 -13.69
N ALA A 256 12.65 -17.43 -12.87
CA ALA A 256 11.72 -18.54 -12.70
C ALA A 256 10.86 -18.78 -13.95
N ASN A 257 10.44 -17.71 -14.64
CA ASN A 257 9.48 -17.78 -15.74
C ASN A 257 10.08 -17.63 -17.14
N LYS A 258 11.40 -17.43 -17.24
CA LYS A 258 12.11 -17.14 -18.51
C LYS A 258 11.52 -15.92 -19.22
N THR A 259 11.26 -14.85 -18.46
CA THR A 259 10.79 -13.55 -18.96
C THR A 259 11.90 -12.49 -18.85
N ASN A 260 11.65 -11.28 -19.33
CA ASN A 260 12.65 -10.22 -19.47
C ASN A 260 12.14 -8.83 -19.05
N TYR A 261 11.28 -8.77 -18.03
CA TYR A 261 10.80 -7.50 -17.49
C TYR A 261 11.96 -6.69 -16.87
N HIS A 262 11.97 -5.39 -17.08
CA HIS A 262 13.01 -4.51 -16.56
C HIS A 262 12.45 -3.39 -15.70
N ILE A 263 13.12 -3.14 -14.59
CA ILE A 263 12.97 -1.93 -13.78
C ILE A 263 14.36 -1.39 -13.46
N ASP A 264 14.56 -0.09 -13.72
CA ASP A 264 15.80 0.59 -13.40
C ASP A 264 15.98 0.65 -11.88
N LYS A 265 17.17 0.27 -11.39
CA LYS A 265 17.47 0.14 -9.95
C LYS A 265 18.28 1.32 -9.39
N THR A 266 18.54 2.37 -10.15
CA THR A 266 19.42 3.49 -9.75
C THR A 266 18.94 4.23 -8.50
N LEU A 267 17.63 4.25 -8.22
CA LEU A 267 17.07 4.83 -6.99
C LEU A 267 17.01 3.83 -5.82
N LYS A 268 17.63 2.65 -5.91
CA LYS A 268 17.52 1.64 -4.84
C LYS A 268 18.48 1.95 -3.69
N ASN A 269 17.97 2.52 -2.60
CA ASN A 269 18.74 2.85 -1.40
C ASN A 269 18.12 2.25 -0.12
N ARG A 270 18.86 1.35 0.52
CA ARG A 270 18.42 0.62 1.73
C ARG A 270 18.21 1.55 2.92
N SER A 271 19.08 2.53 3.10
CA SER A 271 19.03 3.46 4.23
C SER A 271 17.79 4.37 4.14
N LEU A 272 17.47 4.86 2.95
CA LEU A 272 16.23 5.62 2.70
C LEU A 272 14.99 4.75 2.93
N ARG A 273 15.00 3.49 2.46
CA ARG A 273 13.90 2.54 2.70
C ARG A 273 13.67 2.33 4.20
N ASN A 274 14.74 2.09 4.96
CA ASN A 274 14.66 1.92 6.41
C ASN A 274 14.11 3.19 7.08
N CYS A 275 14.52 4.37 6.61
CA CYS A 275 14.02 5.64 7.12
C CYS A 275 12.49 5.74 6.98
N PHE A 276 11.94 5.47 5.79
CA PHE A 276 10.50 5.51 5.56
C PHE A 276 9.72 4.46 6.35
N ALA A 277 10.26 3.25 6.47
CA ALA A 277 9.57 2.21 7.22
C ALA A 277 9.53 2.57 8.73
N HIS A 278 10.62 3.05 9.32
CA HIS A 278 10.77 3.13 10.79
C HIS A 278 10.70 4.54 11.39
N TYR A 279 10.38 5.58 10.60
CA TYR A 279 10.57 6.99 10.99
C TYR A 279 11.99 7.26 11.53
N GLY A 280 12.97 6.60 10.91
CA GLY A 280 14.38 6.61 11.33
C GLY A 280 15.13 7.87 10.94
N LEU A 281 14.48 9.03 10.94
CA LEU A 281 15.02 10.27 10.35
C LEU A 281 16.39 10.64 10.95
N GLY A 282 16.56 10.53 12.26
CA GLY A 282 17.83 10.83 12.93
C GLY A 282 18.93 9.79 12.77
N GLN A 283 18.66 8.66 12.10
CA GLN A 283 19.70 7.73 11.66
C GLN A 283 20.17 8.03 10.23
N PHE A 284 19.46 8.91 9.51
CA PHE A 284 19.67 9.14 8.09
C PHE A 284 20.04 10.59 7.77
N LEU A 285 19.45 11.56 8.46
CA LEU A 285 19.71 13.00 8.32
C LEU A 285 20.37 13.59 9.56
N GLU A 286 21.35 14.45 9.34
CA GLU A 286 21.86 15.39 10.32
C GLU A 286 20.99 16.65 10.38
N GLU A 287 21.06 17.42 11.47
CA GLU A 287 20.24 18.65 11.62
C GLU A 287 20.48 19.67 10.51
N ILE A 288 21.71 19.76 10.00
CA ILE A 288 22.09 20.67 8.90
C ILE A 288 21.51 20.24 7.55
N GLU A 289 21.14 18.97 7.40
CA GLU A 289 20.62 18.39 6.15
C GLU A 289 19.09 18.53 6.05
N ILE A 290 18.42 18.92 7.14
CA ILE A 290 16.97 19.11 7.13
C ILE A 290 16.60 20.36 6.35
N ASN A 291 15.86 20.14 5.27
CA ASN A 291 15.21 21.17 4.47
C ASN A 291 13.71 21.24 4.81
N GLU A 292 13.30 22.18 5.66
CA GLU A 292 11.90 22.29 6.13
C GLU A 292 10.89 22.61 5.02
N LYS A 293 11.36 23.15 3.88
CA LYS A 293 10.52 23.49 2.72
C LYS A 293 10.34 22.31 1.77
N ASP A 294 11.18 21.28 1.89
CA ASP A 294 11.10 20.07 1.08
C ASP A 294 10.03 19.13 1.63
N VAL A 295 9.23 18.53 0.75
CA VAL A 295 8.11 17.63 1.11
C VAL A 295 8.59 16.46 1.97
N LEU A 296 9.81 15.97 1.71
CA LEU A 296 10.43 14.87 2.44
C LEU A 296 11.59 15.33 3.32
N LYS A 297 11.63 16.60 3.68
CA LYS A 297 12.59 17.17 4.63
C LYS A 297 14.07 16.99 4.21
N GLY A 298 14.36 16.84 2.91
CA GLY A 298 15.71 16.66 2.37
C GLY A 298 16.14 15.19 2.17
N LEU A 299 15.22 14.23 2.35
CA LEU A 299 15.55 12.80 2.24
C LEU A 299 16.06 12.38 0.85
N THR A 300 15.49 12.93 -0.23
CA THR A 300 15.91 12.61 -1.60
C THR A 300 17.24 13.27 -1.96
N GLU A 301 17.50 14.48 -1.45
CA GLU A 301 18.77 15.18 -1.62
C GLU A 301 19.91 14.37 -0.99
N LYS A 302 19.72 13.90 0.25
CA LYS A 302 20.68 13.03 0.94
C LYS A 302 20.90 11.70 0.21
N ALA A 303 19.83 11.07 -0.26
CA ALA A 303 19.89 9.73 -0.84
C ALA A 303 20.47 9.70 -2.26
N PHE A 304 20.14 10.70 -3.08
CA PHE A 304 20.35 10.66 -4.53
C PHE A 304 20.91 11.95 -5.11
N ASN A 305 21.16 12.98 -4.29
CA ASN A 305 21.54 14.31 -4.76
C ASN A 305 20.51 14.90 -5.75
N MET A 306 19.22 14.67 -5.47
CA MET A 306 18.09 15.17 -6.25
C MET A 306 17.05 15.81 -5.34
N ASP A 307 16.47 16.92 -5.78
CA ASP A 307 15.28 17.48 -5.13
C ASP A 307 14.10 16.50 -5.22
N TYR A 308 13.10 16.71 -4.35
CA TYR A 308 11.93 15.86 -4.25
C TYR A 308 11.22 15.62 -5.59
N PHE A 309 10.98 16.67 -6.37
CA PHE A 309 10.18 16.57 -7.60
C PHE A 309 10.94 15.82 -8.69
N SER A 310 12.23 16.11 -8.86
CA SER A 310 13.09 15.38 -9.79
C SER A 310 13.15 13.89 -9.45
N CYS A 311 13.34 13.56 -8.16
CA CYS A 311 13.40 12.18 -7.70
C CYS A 311 12.04 11.46 -7.85
N LYS A 312 10.93 12.13 -7.51
CA LYS A 312 9.56 11.59 -7.66
C LYS A 312 9.27 11.28 -9.13
N ASN A 313 9.55 12.22 -10.04
CA ASN A 313 9.32 12.03 -11.47
C ASN A 313 10.09 10.83 -12.02
N LEU A 314 11.34 10.66 -11.61
CA LEU A 314 12.17 9.51 -12.04
C LEU A 314 11.64 8.18 -11.47
N LEU A 315 11.29 8.16 -10.18
CA LEU A 315 10.69 6.99 -9.52
C LEU A 315 9.39 6.57 -10.21
N TYR A 316 8.51 7.52 -10.51
CA TYR A 316 7.24 7.26 -11.18
C TYR A 316 7.46 6.77 -12.61
N LYS A 317 8.44 7.34 -13.34
CA LYS A 317 8.83 6.83 -14.65
C LYS A 317 9.20 5.34 -14.59
N TYR A 318 10.01 4.93 -13.63
CA TYR A 318 10.41 3.50 -13.50
C TYR A 318 9.22 2.57 -13.24
N LEU A 319 8.26 3.02 -12.43
CA LEU A 319 7.03 2.26 -12.20
C LEU A 319 6.12 2.22 -13.44
N VAL A 320 6.00 3.33 -14.19
CA VAL A 320 5.24 3.39 -15.45
C VAL A 320 5.87 2.52 -16.54
N ASP A 321 7.20 2.51 -16.65
CA ASP A 321 7.92 1.69 -17.62
C ASP A 321 7.70 0.19 -17.33
N LEU A 322 7.75 -0.23 -16.05
CA LEU A 322 7.44 -1.60 -15.66
C LEU A 322 5.95 -1.94 -15.89
N LYS A 323 5.04 -1.04 -15.50
CA LYS A 323 3.60 -1.16 -15.78
C LYS A 323 3.34 -1.45 -17.25
N SER A 324 3.93 -0.66 -18.14
CA SER A 324 3.69 -0.76 -19.59
C SER A 324 4.12 -2.12 -20.15
N GLN A 325 5.28 -2.63 -19.70
CA GLN A 325 5.75 -3.97 -20.07
C GLN A 325 4.80 -5.08 -19.59
N ILE A 326 4.26 -4.95 -18.38
CA ILE A 326 3.31 -5.92 -17.82
C ILE A 326 1.99 -5.88 -18.60
N GLU A 327 1.46 -4.68 -18.85
CA GLU A 327 0.23 -4.47 -19.61
C GLU A 327 0.31 -5.07 -21.02
N GLU A 328 1.44 -4.90 -21.71
CA GLU A 328 1.67 -5.51 -23.03
C GLU A 328 1.56 -7.04 -23.03
N THR A 329 1.99 -7.69 -21.93
CA THR A 329 1.89 -9.14 -21.79
C THR A 329 0.48 -9.60 -21.44
N ILE A 330 -0.20 -8.92 -20.52
CA ILE A 330 -1.43 -9.45 -19.90
C ILE A 330 -2.73 -8.84 -20.43
N PHE A 331 -2.72 -7.70 -21.10
CA PHE A 331 -3.91 -7.08 -21.72
C PHE A 331 -3.77 -6.97 -23.23
#